data_AF-A0A382XE09-F1
#
_entry.id   AF-A0A382XE09-F1
#
_cell.length_a   1.000
_cell.length_b   1.000
_cell.length_c   1.000
_cell.angle_alpha   90.00
_cell.angle_beta   90.00
_cell.angle_gamma   90.00
#
_symmetry.space_group_name_H-M   'P 1'
#
loop_
_entity.id
_entity.type
_entity.pdbx_description
1 polymer ?
#
loop_
_entity_poly.entity_id
_entity_poly.type
_entity_poly.pdbx_seq_one_letter_code
_entity_poly.pdbx_strand_id
1 'polypeptide(L)'
;MYLADLASKDNHRNSKNYVNFKRRLKNYLAFHIILDEEEVVGFGGIYQNSEWPKRLVRINDRMFQFPSHRFKGLGKKEGKSIGLSSETLIPFQTEFCHIRRWKPFISVEGVSRRKGLKRIVDDFIDSQYGYKLLPDMYYTCTNK
;
A
#
# COMPACT_ATOMS: atom_id res chain seq x y z
N MET A 1 0.30 -7.89 -16.57
CA MET A 1 1.74 -7.60 -16.77
C MET A 1 1.93 -6.17 -17.25
N TYR A 2 1.12 -5.71 -18.23
CA TYR A 2 1.09 -4.34 -18.75
C TYR A 2 1.19 -3.21 -17.71
N LEU A 3 0.40 -3.23 -16.62
CA LEU A 3 0.42 -2.15 -15.61
C LEU A 3 1.76 -2.00 -14.88
N ALA A 4 2.42 -3.12 -14.54
CA ALA A 4 3.73 -3.07 -13.90
C ALA A 4 4.81 -2.60 -14.87
N ASP A 5 4.69 -2.97 -16.15
CA ASP A 5 5.60 -2.51 -17.20
C ASP A 5 5.45 -1.00 -17.43
N LEU A 6 4.21 -0.47 -17.41
CA LEU A 6 3.95 0.98 -17.42
C LEU A 6 4.55 1.67 -16.20
N ALA A 7 4.29 1.15 -14.98
CA ALA A 7 4.85 1.71 -13.76
C ALA A 7 6.39 1.69 -13.71
N SER A 8 7.02 0.74 -14.39
CA SER A 8 8.48 0.63 -14.49
C SER A 8 9.11 1.74 -15.35
N LYS A 9 8.34 2.34 -16.26
CA LYS A 9 8.77 3.42 -17.16
C LYS A 9 8.47 4.81 -16.60
N ASP A 10 7.84 4.88 -15.42
CA ASP A 10 7.50 6.15 -14.78
C ASP A 10 8.76 6.89 -14.29
N ASN A 11 8.71 8.23 -14.32
CA ASN A 11 9.82 9.09 -13.86
C ASN A 11 9.88 9.24 -12.32
N HIS A 12 9.14 8.44 -11.56
CA HIS A 12 9.19 8.42 -10.11
C HIS A 12 10.36 7.57 -9.60
N ARG A 13 11.04 8.01 -8.53
CA ARG A 13 12.19 7.31 -7.91
C ARG A 13 11.95 5.81 -7.62
N ASN A 14 10.69 5.44 -7.38
CA ASN A 14 10.29 4.08 -7.04
C ASN A 14 9.87 3.24 -8.27
N SER A 15 9.98 3.74 -9.52
CA SER A 15 9.61 2.99 -10.73
C SER A 15 10.44 1.70 -10.89
N LYS A 16 11.70 1.71 -10.44
CA LYS A 16 12.58 0.54 -10.40
C LYS A 16 11.99 -0.64 -9.61
N ASN A 17 11.06 -0.41 -8.70
CA ASN A 17 10.38 -1.45 -7.94
C ASN A 17 9.50 -2.39 -8.79
N TYR A 18 9.16 -1.95 -10.01
CA TYR A 18 8.32 -2.67 -10.95
C TYR A 18 9.12 -3.36 -12.07
N VAL A 19 10.44 -3.15 -12.13
CA VAL A 19 11.32 -3.88 -13.06
C VAL A 19 11.31 -5.36 -12.69
N ASN A 20 11.09 -6.24 -13.68
CA ASN A 20 10.99 -7.69 -13.49
C ASN A 20 9.92 -8.12 -12.48
N PHE A 21 8.82 -7.36 -12.36
CA PHE A 21 7.75 -7.62 -11.40
C PHE A 21 7.18 -9.05 -11.47
N LYS A 22 7.20 -9.67 -12.66
CA LYS A 22 6.77 -11.07 -12.89
C LYS A 22 7.39 -12.06 -11.90
N ARG A 23 8.65 -11.85 -11.49
CA ARG A 23 9.35 -12.74 -10.52
C ARG A 23 8.72 -12.74 -9.13
N ARG A 24 8.03 -11.66 -8.76
CA ARG A 24 7.35 -11.50 -7.47
C ARG A 24 5.92 -12.02 -7.49
N LEU A 25 5.30 -12.19 -8.66
CA LEU A 25 3.87 -12.54 -8.78
C LEU A 25 3.50 -13.79 -7.99
N LYS A 26 4.38 -14.80 -7.94
CA LYS A 26 4.16 -16.03 -7.17
C LYS A 26 3.93 -15.82 -5.67
N ASN A 27 4.31 -14.67 -5.14
CA ASN A 27 4.18 -14.31 -3.72
C ASN A 27 2.99 -13.38 -3.46
N TYR A 28 2.24 -12.97 -4.49
CA TYR A 28 1.02 -12.18 -4.31
C TYR A 28 -0.18 -13.11 -4.16
N LEU A 29 -0.94 -12.89 -3.08
CA LEU A 29 -2.20 -13.60 -2.83
C LEU A 29 -3.37 -12.94 -3.58
N ALA A 30 -3.28 -11.63 -3.78
CA ALA A 30 -4.23 -10.85 -4.55
C ALA A 30 -3.55 -9.58 -5.08
N PHE A 31 -4.02 -9.10 -6.22
CA PHE A 31 -3.59 -7.85 -6.82
C PHE A 31 -4.82 -7.04 -7.21
N HIS A 32 -4.90 -5.81 -6.73
CA HIS A 32 -6.09 -4.97 -6.87
C HIS A 32 -5.76 -3.78 -7.75
N ILE A 33 -6.71 -3.46 -8.61
CA ILE A 33 -6.68 -2.31 -9.51
C ILE A 33 -7.69 -1.30 -8.95
N ILE A 34 -7.31 -0.03 -8.97
CA ILE A 34 -8.19 1.08 -8.62
C ILE A 34 -8.65 1.69 -9.95
N LEU A 35 -9.96 1.77 -10.10
CA LEU A 35 -10.61 2.42 -11.22
C LEU A 35 -11.19 3.75 -10.76
N ASP A 36 -11.02 4.78 -11.57
CA ASP A 36 -11.86 5.98 -11.52
C ASP A 36 -12.69 5.97 -12.79
N GLU A 37 -14.00 5.84 -12.64
CA GLU A 37 -14.92 5.45 -13.72
C GLU A 37 -14.45 4.16 -14.43
N GLU A 38 -13.83 4.27 -15.61
CA GLU A 38 -13.27 3.16 -16.39
C GLU A 38 -11.74 3.26 -16.57
N GLU A 39 -11.11 4.31 -16.03
CA GLU A 39 -9.66 4.51 -16.13
C GLU A 39 -8.93 3.82 -14.98
N VAL A 40 -7.83 3.14 -15.29
CA VAL A 40 -6.94 2.59 -14.27
C VAL A 40 -6.09 3.70 -13.67
N VAL A 41 -6.40 4.07 -12.43
CA VAL A 41 -5.74 5.18 -11.72
C VAL A 41 -4.67 4.73 -10.73
N GLY A 42 -4.68 3.46 -10.37
CA GLY A 42 -3.67 2.89 -9.49
C GLY A 42 -3.81 1.39 -9.32
N PHE A 43 -2.86 0.81 -8.58
CA PHE A 43 -2.91 -0.60 -8.22
C PHE A 43 -2.06 -0.87 -6.98
N GLY A 44 -2.30 -2.02 -6.35
CA GLY A 44 -1.49 -2.51 -5.23
C GLY A 44 -1.87 -3.93 -4.85
N GLY A 45 -0.96 -4.63 -4.18
CA GLY A 45 -1.13 -6.06 -3.89
C GLY A 45 -1.13 -6.43 -2.42
N ILE A 46 -1.65 -7.63 -2.16
CA ILE A 46 -1.49 -8.36 -0.89
C ILE A 46 -0.35 -9.36 -1.10
N TYR A 47 0.77 -9.11 -0.45
CA TYR A 47 2.01 -9.87 -0.59
C TYR A 47 2.25 -10.78 0.62
N GLN A 48 2.70 -12.00 0.38
CA GLN A 48 3.11 -12.94 1.42
C GLN A 48 4.57 -13.37 1.18
N ASN A 49 5.38 -13.39 2.24
CA ASN A 49 6.69 -14.03 2.23
C ASN A 49 6.59 -15.40 2.91
N SER A 50 7.26 -16.41 2.36
CA SER A 50 7.40 -17.74 2.96
C SER A 50 8.14 -17.71 4.31
N GLU A 51 8.96 -16.69 4.56
CA GLU A 51 9.69 -16.49 5.82
C GLU A 51 8.84 -15.87 6.93
N TRP A 52 7.64 -15.37 6.62
CA TRP A 52 6.76 -14.76 7.61
C TRP A 52 5.88 -15.80 8.31
N PRO A 53 5.40 -15.52 9.54
CA PRO A 53 4.40 -16.35 10.19
C PRO A 53 3.22 -16.64 9.26
N LYS A 54 2.69 -17.86 9.35
CA LYS A 54 1.54 -18.30 8.55
C LYS A 54 0.40 -17.29 8.71
N ARG A 55 -0.21 -16.89 7.58
CA ARG A 55 -1.30 -15.89 7.48
C ARG A 55 -0.87 -14.43 7.68
N LEU A 56 0.38 -14.12 8.01
CA LEU A 56 0.86 -12.73 8.02
C LEU A 56 1.06 -12.25 6.58
N VAL A 57 0.42 -11.15 6.22
CA VAL A 57 0.43 -10.62 4.85
C VAL A 57 0.67 -9.13 4.87
N ARG A 58 1.45 -8.64 3.92
CA ARG A 58 1.64 -7.20 3.71
C ARG A 58 0.59 -6.71 2.74
N ILE A 59 -0.25 -5.80 3.19
CA ILE A 59 -1.20 -5.11 2.32
C ILE A 59 -0.56 -3.82 1.78
N ASN A 60 -1.18 -3.27 0.75
CA ASN A 60 -0.73 -2.08 0.05
C ASN A 60 0.70 -2.21 -0.50
N ASP A 61 1.12 -3.45 -0.83
CA ASP A 61 2.44 -3.69 -1.35
C ASP A 61 2.54 -3.24 -2.81
N ARG A 62 3.67 -2.62 -3.14
CA ARG A 62 3.97 -2.10 -4.50
C ARG A 62 2.80 -1.26 -5.02
N MET A 63 2.30 -0.39 -4.16
CA MET A 63 1.27 0.56 -4.51
C MET A 63 1.80 1.59 -5.51
N PHE A 64 1.08 1.72 -6.62
CA PHE A 64 1.34 2.69 -7.66
C PHE A 64 0.10 3.54 -7.90
N GLN A 65 0.31 4.84 -8.13
CA GLN A 65 -0.71 5.77 -8.60
C GLN A 65 -0.21 6.35 -9.92
N PHE A 66 -1.06 6.39 -10.93
CA PHE A 66 -0.75 7.07 -12.18
C PHE A 66 -0.60 8.58 -11.92
N PRO A 67 0.26 9.30 -12.67
CA PRO A 67 0.52 10.71 -12.43
C PRO A 67 -0.74 11.59 -12.37
N SER A 68 -1.76 11.27 -13.15
CA SER A 68 -3.08 11.95 -13.16
C SER A 68 -3.76 11.98 -11.79
N HIS A 69 -3.49 11.00 -10.93
CA HIS A 69 -4.15 10.80 -9.64
C HIS A 69 -3.17 10.83 -8.46
N ARG A 70 -1.95 11.34 -8.67
CA ARG A 70 -0.95 11.48 -7.59
C ARG A 70 -1.22 12.71 -6.75
N PHE A 71 -1.53 12.49 -5.48
CA PHE A 71 -1.67 13.57 -4.50
C PHE A 71 -0.36 13.87 -3.78
N LYS A 72 -0.02 15.17 -3.66
CA LYS A 72 1.13 15.64 -2.88
C LYS A 72 0.70 15.97 -1.45
N GLY A 73 1.12 15.12 -0.51
CA GLY A 73 1.01 15.36 0.94
C GLY A 73 -0.31 14.92 1.56
N LEU A 74 -0.33 14.78 2.89
CA LEU A 74 -1.53 14.52 3.69
C LEU A 74 -2.10 15.88 4.12
N GLY A 75 -2.86 16.57 3.27
CA GLY A 75 -3.42 17.88 3.63
C GLY A 75 -4.70 17.73 4.46
N LYS A 76 -4.76 18.26 5.69
CA LYS A 76 -6.03 18.55 6.39
C LYS A 76 -6.61 19.86 5.86
N LYS A 77 -7.22 19.85 4.68
CA LYS A 77 -8.29 20.82 4.38
C LYS A 77 -9.53 19.98 4.13
N GLU A 78 -10.65 20.36 4.73
CA GLU A 78 -11.94 19.71 4.53
C GLU A 78 -12.16 19.46 3.02
N GLY A 79 -12.46 18.21 2.67
CA GLY A 79 -12.64 17.77 1.29
C GLY A 79 -11.38 17.41 0.49
N LYS A 80 -10.16 17.43 1.06
CA LYS A 80 -8.95 16.99 0.34
C LYS A 80 -8.66 15.50 0.52
N SER A 81 -8.59 14.78 -0.60
CA SER A 81 -8.11 13.40 -0.65
C SER A 81 -6.71 13.27 -0.02
N ILE A 82 -6.52 12.24 0.79
CA ILE A 82 -5.22 11.83 1.34
C ILE A 82 -4.56 10.72 0.51
N GLY A 83 -5.14 10.42 -0.64
CA GLY A 83 -4.62 9.53 -1.67
C GLY A 83 -5.25 8.14 -1.68
N LEU A 84 -5.31 7.58 -2.88
CA LEU A 84 -5.94 6.28 -3.21
C LEU A 84 -5.49 5.11 -2.34
N SER A 85 -4.25 5.16 -1.85
CA SER A 85 -3.71 4.16 -0.92
C SER A 85 -4.53 4.07 0.35
N SER A 86 -4.79 5.21 0.98
CA SER A 86 -5.34 5.28 2.33
C SER A 86 -6.86 5.29 2.33
N GLU A 87 -7.48 5.87 1.30
CA GLU A 87 -8.93 5.97 1.18
C GLU A 87 -9.56 4.72 0.57
N THR A 88 -8.80 3.98 -0.26
CA THR A 88 -9.36 2.86 -1.03
C THR A 88 -8.66 1.55 -0.72
N LEU A 89 -7.37 1.43 -1.03
CA LEU A 89 -6.69 0.13 -0.98
C LEU A 89 -6.53 -0.41 0.44
N ILE A 90 -6.10 0.41 1.39
CA ILE A 90 -5.86 -0.05 2.76
C ILE A 90 -7.15 -0.55 3.43
N PRO A 91 -8.27 0.21 3.41
CA PRO A 91 -9.55 -0.28 3.94
C PRO A 91 -10.01 -1.57 3.24
N PHE A 92 -10.07 -1.56 1.91
CA PHE A 92 -10.52 -2.72 1.13
C PHE A 92 -9.68 -3.97 1.40
N GLN A 93 -8.36 -3.86 1.35
CA GLN A 93 -7.47 -5.01 1.55
C GLN A 93 -7.48 -5.49 3.01
N THR A 94 -7.72 -4.61 3.97
CA THR A 94 -7.92 -4.98 5.37
C THR A 94 -9.14 -5.88 5.51
N GLU A 95 -10.29 -5.44 4.98
CA GLU A 95 -11.53 -6.22 5.00
C GLU A 95 -11.36 -7.56 4.26
N PHE A 96 -10.75 -7.53 3.06
CA PHE A 96 -10.45 -8.70 2.26
C PHE A 96 -9.62 -9.75 3.03
N CYS A 97 -8.63 -9.28 3.80
CA CYS A 97 -7.81 -10.13 4.67
C CYS A 97 -8.61 -10.67 5.85
N HIS A 98 -9.46 -9.86 6.47
CA HIS A 98 -10.28 -10.26 7.61
C HIS A 98 -11.21 -11.43 7.26
N ILE A 99 -11.92 -11.32 6.13
CA ILE A 99 -12.79 -12.38 5.58
C ILE A 99 -12.01 -13.70 5.39
N ARG A 100 -10.74 -13.61 4.95
CA ARG A 100 -9.86 -14.76 4.71
C ARG A 100 -9.07 -15.23 5.92
N ARG A 101 -9.30 -14.62 7.09
CA ARG A 101 -8.57 -14.87 8.34
C ARG A 101 -7.06 -14.68 8.18
N TRP A 102 -6.64 -13.76 7.32
CA TRP A 102 -5.26 -13.28 7.21
C TRP A 102 -5.01 -12.14 8.20
N LYS A 103 -3.74 -11.96 8.57
CA LYS A 103 -3.27 -10.91 9.47
C LYS A 103 -2.56 -9.84 8.63
N PRO A 104 -3.25 -8.76 8.24
CA PRO A 104 -2.64 -7.72 7.42
C PRO A 104 -1.69 -6.85 8.25
N PHE A 105 -0.61 -6.38 7.63
CA PHE A 105 0.21 -5.28 8.15
C PHE A 105 0.59 -4.31 7.02
N ILE A 106 0.93 -3.07 7.40
CA ILE A 106 1.40 -2.02 6.51
C ILE A 106 2.80 -1.62 6.96
N SER A 107 3.68 -1.32 6.00
CA SER A 107 5.03 -0.83 6.24
C SER A 107 5.28 0.44 5.42
N VAL A 108 6.12 1.34 5.92
CA VAL A 108 6.53 2.56 5.19
C VAL A 108 8.04 2.60 4.93
N GLU A 109 8.41 3.33 3.88
CA GLU A 109 9.81 3.58 3.50
C GLU A 109 10.33 4.83 4.21
N GLY A 110 11.30 4.68 5.13
CA GLY A 110 11.99 5.80 5.77
C GLY A 110 11.30 6.39 7.00
N VAL A 111 12.12 6.85 7.94
CA VAL A 111 11.68 7.43 9.23
C VAL A 111 10.75 8.63 9.05
N SER A 112 10.97 9.44 8.01
CA SER A 112 10.15 10.62 7.71
C SER A 112 8.69 10.29 7.42
N ARG A 113 8.36 9.04 7.05
CA ARG A 113 7.00 8.59 6.74
C ARG A 113 6.23 8.10 7.97
N ARG A 114 6.88 7.94 9.13
CA ARG A 114 6.24 7.46 10.38
C ARG A 114 5.06 8.32 10.82
N LYS A 115 5.18 9.65 10.74
CA LYS A 115 4.07 10.58 11.04
C LYS A 115 2.88 10.35 10.13
N GLY A 116 3.12 10.07 8.85
CA GLY A 116 2.08 9.74 7.88
C GLY A 116 1.40 8.41 8.18
N LEU A 117 2.17 7.37 8.54
CA LEU A 117 1.62 6.08 8.94
C LEU A 117 0.75 6.18 10.20
N LYS A 118 1.21 6.94 11.20
CA LYS A 118 0.40 7.20 12.41
C LYS A 118 -0.94 7.81 12.04
N ARG A 119 -0.93 8.85 11.20
CA ARG A 119 -2.14 9.52 10.74
C ARG A 119 -3.08 8.58 9.97
N ILE A 120 -2.55 7.72 9.09
CA ILE A 120 -3.35 6.71 8.38
C ILE A 120 -4.07 5.79 9.38
N VAL A 121 -3.35 5.29 10.39
CA VAL A 121 -3.92 4.38 11.39
C VAL A 121 -4.95 5.08 12.27
N ASP A 122 -4.69 6.31 12.73
CA ASP A 122 -5.57 7.00 13.68
C ASP A 122 -6.81 7.59 13.01
N ASP A 123 -6.68 8.13 11.79
CA ASP A 123 -7.73 8.96 11.17
C ASP A 123 -8.49 8.22 10.04
N PHE A 124 -7.95 7.15 9.44
CA PHE A 124 -8.46 6.60 8.17
C PHE A 124 -8.74 5.10 8.17
N ILE A 125 -8.09 4.34 9.05
CA ILE A 125 -8.42 2.93 9.22
C ILE A 125 -9.48 2.84 10.31
N ASP A 126 -10.60 2.16 10.02
CA ASP A 126 -11.63 1.92 11.03
C ASP A 126 -11.03 1.18 12.24
N SER A 127 -11.26 1.75 13.41
CA SER A 127 -10.79 1.21 14.70
C SER A 127 -11.22 -0.24 14.96
N GLN A 128 -12.32 -0.69 14.35
CA GLN A 128 -12.79 -2.08 14.43
C GLN A 128 -11.73 -3.09 13.92
N TYR A 129 -10.85 -2.68 13.02
CA TYR A 129 -9.79 -3.53 12.48
C TYR A 129 -8.58 -3.66 13.41
N GLY A 130 -8.51 -2.87 14.49
CA GLY A 130 -7.57 -3.09 15.59
C GLY A 130 -6.09 -2.96 15.24
N TYR A 131 -5.73 -2.15 14.25
CA TYR A 131 -4.32 -1.88 13.93
C TYR A 131 -3.59 -1.26 15.11
N LYS A 132 -2.37 -1.73 15.36
CA LYS A 132 -1.48 -1.20 16.40
C LYS A 132 -0.17 -0.75 15.78
N LEU A 133 0.24 0.48 16.05
CA LEU A 133 1.56 0.96 15.69
C LEU A 133 2.60 0.26 16.56
N LEU A 134 3.61 -0.34 15.92
CA LEU A 134 4.72 -0.95 16.65
C LEU A 134 5.60 0.13 17.31
N PRO A 135 6.17 -0.12 18.50
CA PRO A 135 7.11 0.80 19.15
C PRO A 135 8.23 1.21 18.19
N ASP A 136 8.50 2.51 18.07
CA ASP A 136 9.47 3.10 17.14
C ASP A 136 9.35 2.69 15.67
N MET A 137 8.27 2.00 15.27
CA MET A 137 8.06 1.45 13.93
C MET A 137 9.34 0.80 13.36
N TYR A 138 9.98 -0.08 14.15
CA TYR A 138 11.31 -0.66 13.86
C TYR A 138 11.41 -1.44 12.53
N TYR A 139 10.29 -1.81 11.90
CA TYR A 139 10.22 -2.37 10.54
C TYR A 139 10.08 -1.32 9.41
N THR A 140 10.42 -0.07 9.70
CA THR A 140 10.56 0.98 8.68
C THR A 140 11.89 0.76 7.95
N CYS A 141 11.90 0.77 6.62
CA CYS A 141 13.16 0.72 5.87
C CYS A 141 14.05 1.88 6.31
N THR A 142 15.24 1.58 6.84
CA THR A 142 16.26 2.58 7.12
C THR A 142 17.01 2.82 5.83
N ASN A 143 17.15 4.08 5.42
CA ASN A 143 18.12 4.43 4.39
C ASN A 143 19.50 4.30 5.03
N LYS A 144 20.00 3.07 5.15
CA LYS A 144 21.43 2.81 5.28
C LYS A 144 22.00 2.69 3.88
#